data_AF-A0A8S2X373-F1
#
_entry.id   AF-A0A8S2X373-F1
#
_cell.length_a   1.000
_cell.length_b   1.000
_cell.length_c   1.000
_cell.angle_alpha   90.00
_cell.angle_beta   90.00
_cell.angle_gamma   90.00
#
_symmetry.space_group_name_H-M   'P 1'
#
loop_
_entity.id
_entity.type
_entity.pdbx_description
1 polymer ?
#
loop_
_entity_poly.entity_id
_entity_poly.type
_entity_poly.pdbx_seq_one_letter_code
_entity_poly.pdbx_strand_id
1 'polypeptide(L)'
;YIESLQLTNTPEVFGLHPNAEIGYYTKSARDIWVQLIELQPQSGEATGGMSRDEYIDSTAADILKRVPPQYDTDKVWKTFGGESISPTFVVLLQELARFNNLTSIITRSLTTLRRALKDEVGMSNEMDDLARALYNGQLPPMWKKINICNKKKSCH
;
A
#
# COMPACT_ATOMS: atom_id res chain seq x y z
N TYR A 1 -16.43 -46.07 -7.64
CA TYR A 1 -15.81 -45.26 -8.72
C TYR A 1 -15.48 -43.84 -8.24
N ILE A 2 -16.38 -43.16 -7.50
CA ILE A 2 -16.08 -41.84 -6.91
C ILE A 2 -15.15 -41.95 -5.69
N GLU A 3 -15.23 -43.05 -4.93
CA GLU A 3 -14.41 -43.28 -3.72
C GLU A 3 -12.96 -43.72 -4.00
N SER A 4 -12.60 -44.02 -5.26
CA SER A 4 -11.25 -44.44 -5.66
C SER A 4 -10.37 -43.27 -6.16
N LEU A 5 -10.91 -42.05 -6.13
CA LEU A 5 -10.18 -40.85 -6.51
C LEU A 5 -9.34 -40.37 -5.33
N GLN A 6 -8.06 -40.12 -5.57
CA GLN A 6 -7.17 -39.55 -4.57
C GLN A 6 -7.71 -38.17 -4.14
N LEU A 7 -7.89 -37.94 -2.82
CA LEU A 7 -8.42 -36.68 -2.30
C LEU A 7 -7.53 -35.48 -2.66
N THR A 8 -6.25 -35.74 -2.89
CA THR A 8 -5.24 -34.77 -3.29
C THR A 8 -4.90 -34.96 -4.75
N ASN A 9 -5.35 -34.04 -5.61
CA ASN A 9 -4.96 -34.02 -7.02
C ASN A 9 -3.62 -33.28 -7.15
N THR A 10 -2.65 -33.90 -7.83
CA THR A 10 -1.38 -33.24 -8.14
C THR A 10 -1.58 -32.17 -9.23
N PRO A 11 -0.80 -31.08 -9.23
CA PRO A 11 -0.97 -29.95 -10.16
C PRO A 11 -0.89 -30.37 -11.64
N GLU A 12 -0.17 -31.45 -11.92
CA GLU A 12 0.02 -32.04 -13.25
C GLU A 12 -1.30 -32.50 -13.89
N VAL A 13 -2.29 -32.90 -13.09
CA VAL A 13 -3.63 -33.29 -13.56
C VAL A 13 -4.38 -32.11 -14.20
N PHE A 14 -4.03 -30.88 -13.80
CA PHE A 14 -4.56 -29.63 -14.38
C PHE A 14 -3.59 -28.98 -15.38
N GLY A 15 -2.49 -29.66 -15.75
CA GLY A 15 -1.45 -29.12 -16.62
C GLY A 15 -0.59 -28.02 -15.98
N LEU A 16 -0.57 -27.92 -14.65
CA LEU A 16 0.21 -26.94 -13.91
C LEU A 16 1.57 -27.53 -13.49
N HIS A 17 2.60 -26.69 -13.51
CA HIS A 17 3.92 -27.05 -12.99
C HIS A 17 3.83 -27.30 -11.48
N PRO A 18 4.55 -28.29 -10.91
CA PRO A 18 4.52 -28.60 -9.47
C PRO A 18 4.70 -27.36 -8.58
N ASN A 19 5.61 -26.45 -8.93
CA ASN A 19 5.81 -25.15 -8.24
C ASN A 19 4.55 -24.25 -8.13
N ALA A 20 3.50 -24.47 -8.93
CA ALA A 20 2.23 -23.75 -8.82
C ALA A 20 1.53 -24.03 -7.47
N GLU A 21 1.71 -25.23 -6.91
CA GLU A 21 1.14 -25.61 -5.62
C GLU A 21 1.79 -24.83 -4.48
N ILE A 22 3.11 -24.60 -4.56
CA ILE A 22 3.87 -23.81 -3.59
C ILE A 22 3.31 -22.39 -3.54
N GLY A 23 3.07 -21.78 -4.70
CA GLY A 23 2.47 -20.44 -4.79
C GLY A 23 1.07 -20.37 -4.19
N TYR A 24 0.23 -21.38 -4.48
CA TYR A 24 -1.11 -21.49 -3.93
C TYR A 24 -1.09 -21.62 -2.40
N TYR A 25 -0.38 -22.61 -1.84
CA TYR A 25 -0.32 -22.83 -0.40
C TYR A 25 0.31 -21.64 0.34
N THR A 26 1.34 -21.01 -0.23
CA THR A 26 1.94 -19.82 0.36
C THR A 26 0.93 -18.67 0.40
N LYS A 27 0.11 -18.50 -0.64
CA LYS A 27 -0.95 -17.49 -0.66
C LYS A 27 -2.04 -17.81 0.37
N SER A 28 -2.55 -19.04 0.39
CA SER A 28 -3.56 -19.48 1.35
C SER A 28 -3.10 -19.31 2.80
N ALA A 29 -1.85 -19.67 3.11
CA ALA A 29 -1.28 -19.44 4.42
C ALA A 29 -1.26 -17.94 4.76
N ARG A 30 -0.77 -17.07 3.86
CA ARG A 30 -0.81 -15.60 4.06
C ARG A 30 -2.22 -15.07 4.29
N ASP A 31 -3.20 -15.56 3.54
CA ASP A 31 -4.59 -15.12 3.66
C ASP A 31 -5.16 -15.48 5.05
N ILE A 32 -4.83 -16.67 5.59
CA ILE A 32 -5.19 -17.06 6.96
C ILE A 32 -4.51 -16.14 7.99
N TRP A 33 -3.22 -15.84 7.82
CA TRP A 33 -2.49 -14.93 8.71
C TRP A 33 -3.10 -13.52 8.74
N VAL A 34 -3.50 -12.99 7.58
CA VAL A 34 -4.17 -11.68 7.49
C VAL A 34 -5.50 -11.69 8.22
N GLN A 35 -6.33 -12.72 8.02
CA GLN A 35 -7.61 -12.84 8.72
C GLN A 35 -7.44 -12.95 10.23
N LEU A 36 -6.41 -13.66 10.70
CA LEU A 36 -6.12 -13.78 12.13
C LEU A 36 -5.75 -12.43 12.77
N ILE A 37 -4.97 -11.60 12.07
CA ILE A 37 -4.65 -10.23 12.51
C ILE A 37 -5.91 -9.35 12.53
N GLU A 38 -6.81 -9.50 11.55
CA GLU A 38 -8.06 -8.72 11.50
C GLU A 38 -9.02 -9.05 12.65
N LEU A 39 -8.98 -10.27 13.18
CA LEU A 39 -9.78 -10.70 14.32
C LEU A 39 -9.20 -10.27 15.68
N GLN A 40 -7.97 -9.76 15.73
CA GLN A 40 -7.35 -9.34 16.98
C GLN A 40 -8.11 -8.14 17.58
N PRO A 41 -8.44 -8.14 18.88
CA PRO A 41 -9.11 -7.00 19.52
C PRO A 41 -8.22 -5.76 19.44
N GLN A 42 -8.72 -4.74 18.76
CA GLN A 42 -7.98 -3.49 18.49
C GLN A 42 -8.07 -2.46 19.62
N SER A 43 -8.84 -2.77 20.67
CA SER A 43 -9.11 -1.91 21.83
C SER A 43 -8.49 -2.44 23.12
N GLY A 44 -7.51 -3.35 23.03
CA GLY A 44 -6.78 -3.80 24.21
C GLY A 44 -5.86 -2.68 24.72
N GLU A 45 -6.20 -2.08 25.87
CA GLU A 45 -5.25 -1.28 26.63
C GLU A 45 -4.04 -2.16 26.97
N ALA A 46 -2.89 -1.87 26.36
CA ALA A 46 -1.63 -2.46 26.75
C ALA A 46 -1.32 -1.98 28.17
N THR A 47 -1.55 -2.83 29.15
CA THR A 47 -1.22 -2.58 30.55
C THR A 47 0.31 -2.53 30.70
N GLY A 48 0.89 -1.35 30.48
CA GLY A 48 2.29 -1.04 30.77
C GLY A 48 3.22 -0.78 29.56
N GLY A 49 2.69 -0.50 28.36
CA GLY A 49 3.49 -0.20 27.15
C GLY A 49 3.07 1.09 26.43
N MET A 50 3.76 1.40 25.32
CA MET A 50 3.40 2.46 24.38
C MET A 50 1.95 2.28 23.93
N SER A 51 1.15 3.33 24.00
CA SER A 51 -0.25 3.29 23.53
C SER A 51 -0.29 2.96 22.04
N ARG A 52 -1.40 2.36 21.58
CA ARG A 52 -1.65 2.13 20.14
C ARG A 52 -1.50 3.42 19.36
N ASP A 53 -2.05 4.52 19.86
CA ASP A 53 -2.02 5.81 19.20
C ASP A 53 -0.61 6.40 19.16
N GLU A 54 0.15 6.23 20.25
CA GLU A 54 1.56 6.62 20.30
C GLU A 54 2.39 5.83 19.27
N TYR A 55 2.19 4.51 19.19
CA TYR A 55 2.86 3.65 18.20
C TYR A 55 2.57 4.10 16.77
N ILE A 56 1.30 4.36 16.47
CA ILE A 56 0.87 4.85 15.15
C ILE A 56 1.47 6.23 14.86
N ASP A 57 1.49 7.16 15.83
CA ASP A 57 2.11 8.48 15.65
C ASP A 57 3.60 8.39 15.37
N SER A 58 4.32 7.54 16.12
CA SER A 58 5.76 7.32 15.91
C SER A 58 6.07 6.74 14.53
N THR A 59 5.27 5.75 14.11
CA THR A 59 5.39 5.13 12.78
C THR A 59 5.09 6.15 11.69
N ALA A 60 4.04 6.95 11.85
CA ALA A 60 3.70 8.02 10.91
C ALA A 60 4.81 9.08 10.81
N ALA A 61 5.41 9.46 11.93
CA ALA A 61 6.53 10.40 11.96
C ALA A 61 7.78 9.85 11.25
N ASP A 62 8.10 8.58 11.47
CA ASP A 62 9.23 7.91 10.83
C ASP A 62 9.04 7.78 9.32
N ILE A 63 7.82 7.46 8.87
CA ILE A 63 7.50 7.43 7.44
C ILE A 63 7.64 8.84 6.85
N LEU A 64 7.05 9.86 7.47
CA LEU A 64 7.15 11.25 7.01
C LEU A 64 8.59 11.72 6.86
N LYS A 65 9.49 11.31 7.76
CA LYS A 65 10.93 11.64 7.69
C LYS A 65 11.63 10.99 6.50
N ARG A 66 11.17 9.83 6.04
CA ARG A 66 11.74 9.08 4.92
C ARG A 66 11.12 9.42 3.57
N VAL A 67 9.95 10.05 3.56
CA VAL A 67 9.28 10.47 2.33
C VAL A 67 10.13 11.56 1.66
N PRO A 68 10.60 11.34 0.42
CA PRO A 68 11.40 12.33 -0.29
C PRO A 68 10.53 13.54 -0.69
N PRO A 69 11.16 14.72 -0.88
CA PRO A 69 10.46 15.89 -1.37
C PRO A 69 9.92 15.66 -2.79
N GLN A 70 8.90 16.42 -3.16
CA GLN A 70 8.36 16.40 -4.53
C GLN A 70 9.41 16.92 -5.51
N TYR A 71 9.45 16.31 -6.70
CA TYR A 71 10.30 16.76 -7.78
C TYR A 71 9.70 17.98 -8.47
N ASP A 72 10.57 18.94 -8.79
CA ASP A 72 10.21 20.13 -9.56
C ASP A 72 10.18 19.78 -11.06
N THR A 73 8.97 19.52 -11.58
CA THR A 73 8.76 19.13 -12.98
C THR A 73 9.26 20.21 -13.96
N ASP A 74 9.20 21.49 -13.58
CA ASP A 74 9.64 22.59 -14.44
C ASP A 74 11.16 22.63 -14.56
N LYS A 75 11.87 22.34 -13.46
CA LYS A 75 13.34 22.17 -13.51
C LYS A 75 13.72 20.96 -14.35
N VAL A 76 13.02 19.84 -14.22
CA VAL A 76 13.25 18.64 -15.04
C VAL A 76 13.00 18.95 -16.52
N TRP A 77 11.97 19.74 -16.82
CA TRP A 77 11.68 20.18 -18.17
C TRP A 77 12.77 21.09 -18.75
N LYS A 78 13.29 22.04 -17.96
CA LYS A 78 14.37 22.93 -18.42
C LYS A 78 15.74 22.23 -18.57
N THR A 79 15.98 21.18 -17.79
CA THR A 79 17.27 20.44 -17.80
C THR A 79 17.30 19.35 -18.86
N PHE A 80 16.18 18.68 -19.13
CA PHE A 80 16.11 17.55 -20.04
C PHE A 80 15.23 17.79 -21.28
N GLY A 81 14.39 18.82 -21.27
CA GLY A 81 13.54 19.23 -22.40
C GLY A 81 14.29 20.07 -23.42
N GLY A 82 15.35 19.51 -24.00
CA GLY A 82 16.06 20.09 -25.14
C GLY A 82 15.22 20.13 -26.43
N GLU A 83 15.89 20.19 -27.59
CA GLU A 83 15.27 20.41 -28.91
C GLU A 83 14.30 19.31 -29.41
N SER A 84 14.23 18.14 -28.76
CA SER A 84 13.25 17.11 -29.12
C SER A 84 12.70 16.34 -27.92
N ILE A 85 11.38 16.22 -27.86
CA ILE A 85 10.67 15.42 -26.85
C ILE A 85 10.73 13.95 -27.27
N SER A 86 11.54 13.15 -26.58
CA SER A 86 11.60 11.71 -26.81
C SER A 86 10.44 10.99 -26.08
N PRO A 87 9.99 9.81 -26.57
CA PRO A 87 8.99 9.00 -25.86
C PRO A 87 9.40 8.63 -24.43
N THR A 88 10.70 8.41 -24.19
CA THR A 88 11.24 8.14 -22.85
C THR A 88 11.13 9.34 -21.92
N PHE A 89 11.31 10.56 -22.44
CA PHE A 89 11.12 11.79 -21.67
C PHE A 89 9.64 11.99 -21.27
N VAL A 90 8.71 11.69 -22.17
CA VAL A 90 7.26 11.74 -21.85
C VAL A 90 6.90 10.75 -20.74
N VAL A 91 7.41 9.51 -20.79
CA VAL A 91 7.20 8.52 -19.72
C VAL A 91 7.80 9.01 -18.40
N LEU A 92 9.00 9.59 -18.42
CA LEU A 92 9.63 10.16 -17.23
C LEU A 92 8.74 11.24 -16.59
N LEU A 93 8.22 12.18 -17.37
CA LEU A 93 7.34 13.24 -16.85
C LEU A 93 6.06 12.68 -16.24
N GLN A 94 5.46 11.66 -16.86
CA GLN A 94 4.26 10.99 -16.33
C GLN A 94 4.55 10.27 -15.01
N GLU A 95 5.69 9.58 -14.93
CA GLU A 95 6.13 8.91 -13.72
C GLU A 95 6.45 9.89 -12.60
N LEU A 96 7.08 11.03 -12.93
CA LEU A 96 7.37 12.11 -11.98
C LEU A 96 6.08 12.73 -11.43
N ALA A 97 5.11 12.99 -12.30
CA ALA A 97 3.80 13.50 -11.89
C ALA A 97 3.06 12.49 -10.99
N ARG A 98 3.12 11.19 -11.32
CA ARG A 98 2.56 10.11 -10.49
C ARG A 98 3.22 10.05 -9.13
N PHE A 99 4.55 10.12 -9.09
CA PHE A 99 5.33 10.11 -7.87
C PHE A 99 4.99 11.30 -6.98
N ASN A 100 4.98 12.52 -7.54
CA ASN A 100 4.62 13.73 -6.80
C ASN A 100 3.21 13.66 -6.21
N ASN A 101 2.24 13.13 -6.97
CA ASN A 101 0.88 12.93 -6.48
C ASN A 101 0.84 11.93 -5.31
N LEU A 102 1.54 10.80 -5.43
CA LEU A 102 1.64 9.81 -4.36
C LEU A 102 2.29 10.42 -3.11
N THR A 103 3.42 11.10 -3.26
CA THR A 103 4.13 11.80 -2.18
C THR A 103 3.22 12.82 -1.49
N SER A 104 2.48 13.62 -2.27
CA SER A 104 1.51 14.58 -1.74
C SER A 104 0.43 13.92 -0.88
N ILE A 105 -0.14 12.82 -1.37
CA ILE A 105 -1.20 12.10 -0.66
C ILE A 105 -0.65 11.44 0.61
N ILE A 106 0.51 10.79 0.55
CA ILE A 106 1.17 10.19 1.72
C ILE A 106 1.39 11.27 2.79
N THR A 107 2.06 12.37 2.44
CA THR A 107 2.37 13.45 3.38
C THR A 107 1.09 14.03 3.99
N ARG A 108 0.11 14.39 3.17
CA ARG A 108 -1.17 14.94 3.66
C ARG A 108 -1.89 13.95 4.57
N SER A 109 -1.98 12.68 4.17
CA SER A 109 -2.69 11.65 4.94
C SER A 109 -2.07 11.40 6.32
N LEU A 110 -0.74 11.31 6.38
CA LEU A 110 -0.01 11.13 7.64
C LEU A 110 -0.09 12.38 8.52
N THR A 111 0.04 13.58 7.95
CA THR A 111 -0.12 14.82 8.73
C THR A 111 -1.52 14.93 9.32
N THR A 112 -2.56 14.63 8.55
CA THR A 112 -3.94 14.68 9.06
C THR A 112 -4.18 13.60 10.12
N LEU A 113 -3.67 12.38 9.92
CA LEU A 113 -3.78 11.31 10.92
C LEU A 113 -3.16 11.71 12.26
N ARG A 114 -1.94 12.26 12.25
CA ARG A 114 -1.26 12.72 13.47
C ARG A 114 -2.02 13.83 14.20
N ARG A 115 -2.76 14.67 13.47
CA ARG A 115 -3.64 15.68 14.06
C ARG A 115 -4.92 15.07 14.63
N ALA A 116 -5.46 14.05 13.96
CA ALA A 116 -6.61 13.30 14.45
C ALA A 116 -6.31 12.53 15.74
N LEU A 117 -5.11 11.95 15.87
CA LEU A 117 -4.64 11.29 17.09
C LEU A 117 -4.45 12.26 18.28
N LYS A 118 -4.37 13.57 18.01
CA LYS A 118 -4.31 14.64 19.02
C LYS A 118 -5.67 15.31 19.26
N ASP A 119 -6.75 14.71 18.75
CA ASP A 119 -8.11 15.23 18.80
C ASP A 119 -8.30 16.61 18.12
N GLU A 120 -7.37 17.04 17.26
CA GLU A 120 -7.49 18.33 16.55
C GLU A 120 -8.41 18.26 15.32
N VAL A 121 -8.58 17.05 14.77
CA VAL A 121 -9.36 16.76 13.55
C VAL A 121 -10.17 15.50 13.79
N GLY A 122 -11.42 15.47 13.35
CA GLY A 122 -12.26 14.27 13.48
C GLY A 122 -11.72 13.09 12.68
N MET A 123 -11.75 11.89 13.28
CA MET A 123 -11.38 10.64 12.61
C MET A 123 -12.43 10.30 11.55
N SER A 124 -12.00 10.22 10.28
CA SER A 124 -12.84 9.70 9.19
C SER A 124 -12.58 8.21 8.98
N ASN A 125 -13.48 7.51 8.29
CA ASN A 125 -13.29 6.09 7.94
C ASN A 125 -11.97 5.85 7.19
N GLU A 126 -11.56 6.80 6.34
CA GLU A 126 -10.29 6.71 5.60
C GLU A 126 -9.06 6.85 6.52
N MET A 127 -9.15 7.67 7.58
CA MET A 127 -8.08 7.80 8.57
C MET A 127 -8.03 6.60 9.51
N ASP A 128 -9.18 6.03 9.88
CA ASP A 128 -9.23 4.81 10.66
C ASP A 128 -8.61 3.62 9.91
N ASP A 129 -8.95 3.47 8.62
CA ASP A 129 -8.32 2.48 7.74
C ASP A 129 -6.81 2.70 7.61
N LEU A 130 -6.35 3.96 7.54
CA LEU A 130 -4.93 4.31 7.51
C LEU A 130 -4.24 3.94 8.84
N ALA A 131 -4.83 4.30 9.98
CA ALA A 131 -4.34 3.97 11.31
C ALA A 131 -4.21 2.45 11.51
N ARG A 132 -5.25 1.70 11.13
CA ARG A 132 -5.28 0.24 11.17
C ARG A 132 -4.21 -0.38 10.27
N ALA A 133 -4.05 0.13 9.05
CA ALA A 133 -3.02 -0.35 8.13
C ALA A 133 -1.61 -0.09 8.68
N LEU A 134 -1.35 1.09 9.26
CA LEU A 134 -0.06 1.43 9.87
C LEU A 134 0.25 0.55 11.08
N TYR A 135 -0.74 0.33 11.95
CA TYR A 135 -0.59 -0.54 13.12
C TYR A 135 -0.26 -1.99 12.72
N ASN A 136 -0.91 -2.50 11.67
CA ASN A 136 -0.72 -3.86 11.17
C ASN A 136 0.48 -4.02 10.21
N GLY A 137 1.23 -2.94 9.92
CA GLY A 137 2.34 -2.96 8.96
C GLY A 137 1.92 -3.24 7.51
N GLN A 138 0.68 -2.91 7.14
CA GLN A 138 0.11 -3.15 5.82
C GLN A 138 0.13 -1.87 4.96
N LEU A 139 0.05 -2.05 3.62
CA LEU A 139 -0.07 -0.92 2.70
C LEU A 139 -1.48 -0.30 2.79
N PRO A 140 -1.62 0.99 3.15
CA PRO A 140 -2.92 1.64 3.23
C PRO A 140 -3.69 1.60 1.89
N PRO A 141 -5.01 1.34 1.91
CA PRO A 141 -5.83 1.24 0.69
C PRO A 141 -5.77 2.50 -0.18
N MET A 142 -5.76 3.68 0.45
CA MET A 142 -5.69 4.97 -0.23
C MET A 142 -4.38 5.16 -1.02
N TRP A 143 -3.25 4.61 -0.55
CA TRP A 143 -1.98 4.65 -1.26
C TRP A 143 -1.95 3.64 -2.41
N LYS A 144 -2.52 2.45 -2.20
CA LYS A 144 -2.62 1.39 -3.20
C LYS A 144 -3.40 1.83 -4.45
N LYS A 145 -4.48 2.60 -4.27
CA LYS A 145 -5.34 3.08 -5.37
C LYS A 145 -4.58 3.92 -6.39
N ILE A 146 -3.62 4.73 -5.95
CA ILE A 146 -2.86 5.65 -6.82
C ILE A 146 -1.93 4.88 -7.77
N ASN A 147 -1.36 3.75 -7.31
CA ASN A 147 -0.42 2.96 -8.10
C ASN A 147 -1.13 2.18 -9.24
N ILE A 148 -2.39 1.78 -9.04
CA ILE A 148 -3.13 0.89 -9.97
C ILE A 148 -3.83 1.68 -11.10
N CYS A 149 -4.18 2.95 -10.89
CA CYS A 149 -5.05 3.70 -11.80
C CYS A 149 -4.46 4.14 -13.17
N ASN A 150 -3.28 3.67 -13.60
CA ASN A 150 -2.72 4.06 -14.92
C ASN A 150 -2.61 2.94 -15.96
N LYS A 151 -3.00 1.69 -15.68
CA LYS A 151 -3.14 0.67 -16.74
C LYS A 151 -4.43 0.80 -17.57
N LYS A 152 -5.28 1.78 -17.28
CA LYS A 152 -6.43 2.18 -18.12
C LYS A 152 -6.31 3.64 -18.53
N LYS A 153 -5.26 3.99 -19.30
CA LYS A 153 -5.34 5.17 -20.16
C LYS A 153 -6.19 4.82 -21.40
N SER A 154 -7.51 4.87 -21.19
CA SER A 154 -8.50 5.16 -22.23
C SER A 154 -9.77 5.64 -21.52
N CYS A 155 -9.66 6.75 -20.79
CA CYS A 155 -10.82 7.60 -20.58
C CYS A 155 -10.79 8.62 -21.72
N HIS A 156 -11.80 8.53 -22.58
CA HIS A 156 -12.15 9.56 -23.57
C HIS A 156 -12.48 10.88 -22.89
#